data_AF-A0A968ZYM1-F1
#
_entry.id   AF-A0A968ZYM1-F1
#
_cell.length_a   1.000
_cell.length_b   1.000
_cell.length_c   1.000
_cell.angle_alpha   90.00
_cell.angle_beta   90.00
_cell.angle_gamma   90.00
#
_symmetry.space_group_name_H-M   'P 1'
#
loop_
_entity.id
_entity.type
_entity.pdbx_description
1 polymer ?
#
loop_
_entity_poly.entity_id
_entity_poly.type
_entity_poly.pdbx_seq_one_letter_code
_entity_poly.pdbx_strand_id
1 'polypeptide(L)'
;MLGEQYCLLYLEWAFQQLEAEISQERLQAMSQLIVEAMTGPSRCFHSLEHCFDVAQTGDAIEVLAALFHDVVYVQIDGGISAELGEILAPFIQTLRGRLVVQEPADNFTDRSFALTMAIFDVQPGQHLALEQNEFLSALVAANQLQSVLGWPQIAEVIACIEATIPFRPPTSVGLQPSEVLYRKLSLANARFQLGWSETNLVRAVQRAVRVANRDVENFSDLQAADFLSNTWNLLPEANAYLRNASTYTIQQYRHALEKTTSFMYYLNASLVFRQFQGEPSSSDYFDLLQRANKNLVVARLYLNTKLLAIAILEALSHRLETMIPLGCLGQVGFSEIANQVIRQQTLLTSDVPYQPRNPVEREVWELLEVGRAQESGFDIKNSPLAAFFLKHLGMERVVARVDRAKAFFQDKITAEEFLAECDVWMIELVQTVLVEAIKAGKDERNLLGQ
;
A
#
# COMPACT_ATOMS: atom_id res chain seq x y z
N MET A 1 1.33 21.74 12.20
CA MET A 1 2.19 22.23 13.30
C MET A 1 3.05 21.14 13.91
N LEU A 2 2.52 19.99 14.39
CA LEU A 2 3.38 18.92 14.94
C LEU A 2 4.26 18.24 13.85
N GLY A 3 3.67 17.85 12.71
CA GLY A 3 4.41 17.17 11.63
C GLY A 3 5.59 17.98 11.06
N GLU A 4 5.40 19.29 10.86
CA GLU A 4 6.46 20.18 10.38
C GLU A 4 7.62 20.34 11.35
N GLN A 5 7.33 20.36 12.66
CA GLN A 5 8.39 20.37 13.68
C GLN A 5 9.19 19.06 13.67
N TYR A 6 8.53 17.90 13.55
CA TYR A 6 9.22 16.62 13.44
C TYR A 6 10.07 16.53 12.16
N CYS A 7 9.51 16.93 11.02
CA CYS A 7 10.25 16.92 9.75
C CYS A 7 11.49 17.83 9.83
N LEU A 8 11.35 19.03 10.41
CA LEU A 8 12.46 19.95 10.61
C LEU A 8 13.55 19.32 11.50
N LEU A 9 13.18 18.65 12.60
CA LEU A 9 14.13 17.98 13.49
C LEU A 9 14.90 16.86 12.79
N TYR A 10 14.23 16.05 11.95
CA TYR A 10 14.91 15.03 11.16
C TYR A 10 15.89 15.63 10.15
N LEU A 11 15.51 16.71 9.47
CA LEU A 11 16.39 17.43 8.55
C LEU A 11 17.60 18.01 9.28
N GLU A 12 17.39 18.76 10.37
CA GLU A 12 18.44 19.34 11.20
C GLU A 12 19.45 18.26 11.64
N TRP A 13 18.94 17.14 12.15
CA TRP A 13 19.76 16.02 12.57
C TRP A 13 20.58 15.45 11.39
N ALA A 14 19.94 15.18 10.26
CA ALA A 14 20.60 14.57 9.11
C ALA A 14 21.71 15.49 8.54
N PHE A 15 21.44 16.78 8.35
CA PHE A 15 22.45 17.71 7.85
C PHE A 15 23.59 17.91 8.85
N GLN A 16 23.31 17.92 10.16
CA GLN A 16 24.35 17.97 11.19
C GLN A 16 25.27 16.73 11.15
N GLN A 17 24.70 15.54 10.99
CA GLN A 17 25.48 14.29 10.87
C GLN A 17 26.31 14.22 9.57
N LEU A 18 25.85 14.88 8.51
CA LEU A 18 26.59 14.99 7.25
C LEU A 18 27.61 16.15 7.24
N GLU A 19 27.75 16.87 8.35
CA GLU A 19 28.62 18.05 8.50
C GLU A 19 28.35 19.12 7.41
N ALA A 20 27.09 19.23 7.00
CA ALA A 20 26.68 20.12 5.92
C ALA A 20 26.17 21.46 6.48
N GLU A 21 26.69 22.56 5.94
CA GLU A 21 26.25 23.91 6.30
C GLU A 21 24.98 24.29 5.53
N ILE A 22 23.88 24.47 6.26
CA ILE A 22 22.59 24.89 5.71
C ILE A 22 21.96 25.93 6.62
N SER A 23 21.33 26.95 6.04
CA SER A 23 20.63 27.97 6.81
C SER A 23 19.29 27.46 7.33
N GLN A 24 18.87 27.99 8.48
CA GLN A 24 17.58 27.63 9.07
C GLN A 24 16.39 27.90 8.14
N GLU A 25 16.46 28.99 7.37
CA GLU A 25 15.44 29.34 6.37
C GLU A 25 15.28 28.24 5.31
N ARG A 26 16.40 27.66 4.85
CA ARG A 26 16.36 26.57 3.86
C ARG A 26 15.85 25.26 4.46
N LEU A 27 16.22 24.95 5.70
CA LEU A 27 15.68 23.80 6.42
C LEU A 27 14.16 23.90 6.60
N GLN A 28 13.67 25.08 6.98
CA GLN A 28 12.24 25.36 7.09
C GLN A 28 11.52 25.21 5.75
N ALA A 29 12.08 25.78 4.68
CA ALA A 29 11.50 25.65 3.33
C ALA A 29 11.45 24.18 2.86
N MET A 30 12.51 23.38 3.11
CA MET A 30 12.50 21.95 2.80
C MET A 30 11.46 21.19 3.63
N SER A 31 11.38 21.47 4.94
CA SER A 31 10.39 20.86 5.83
C SER A 31 8.97 21.15 5.36
N GLN A 32 8.68 22.41 5.03
CA GLN A 32 7.38 22.83 4.53
C GLN A 32 7.03 22.12 3.22
N LEU A 33 7.96 22.07 2.26
CA LEU A 33 7.76 21.37 0.98
C LEU A 33 7.38 19.90 1.19
N ILE A 34 8.11 19.18 2.05
CA ILE A 34 7.84 17.76 2.34
C ILE A 34 6.47 17.60 3.00
N VAL A 35 6.16 18.40 4.02
CA VAL A 35 4.90 18.30 4.77
C VAL A 35 3.71 18.60 3.87
N GLU A 36 3.78 19.66 3.06
CA GLU A 36 2.71 20.02 2.13
C GLU A 36 2.50 18.93 1.07
N ALA A 37 3.58 18.34 0.55
CA ALA A 37 3.51 17.24 -0.39
C ALA A 37 2.86 15.97 0.19
N MET A 38 3.05 15.70 1.48
CA MET A 38 2.63 14.44 2.13
C MET A 38 1.35 14.53 2.96
N THR A 39 0.71 15.71 3.06
CA THR A 39 -0.52 15.92 3.84
C THR A 39 -1.78 16.02 2.99
N GLY A 40 -1.70 15.63 1.72
CA GLY A 40 -2.85 15.59 0.81
C GLY A 40 -3.97 14.66 1.32
N PRO A 41 -5.26 15.00 1.09
CA PRO A 41 -6.40 14.22 1.60
C PRO A 41 -6.54 12.82 0.98
N SER A 42 -5.75 12.52 -0.06
CA SER A 42 -5.67 11.19 -0.67
C SER A 42 -4.66 10.27 0.01
N ARG A 43 -3.71 10.82 0.78
CA ARG A 43 -2.60 10.09 1.41
C ARG A 43 -3.12 9.43 2.69
N CYS A 44 -3.42 8.14 2.62
CA CYS A 44 -3.93 7.38 3.77
C CYS A 44 -2.89 6.40 4.32
N PHE A 45 -2.04 5.86 3.44
CA PHE A 45 -0.90 5.03 3.80
C PHE A 45 0.42 5.78 3.56
N HIS A 46 0.63 6.34 2.36
CA HIS A 46 1.86 7.10 2.04
C HIS A 46 1.77 8.52 2.62
N SER A 47 1.72 8.60 3.95
CA SER A 47 1.56 9.81 4.76
C SER A 47 2.88 10.26 5.40
N LEU A 48 2.84 11.41 6.06
CA LEU A 48 3.98 11.94 6.80
C LEU A 48 4.41 11.01 7.95
N GLU A 49 3.47 10.32 8.59
CA GLU A 49 3.75 9.32 9.63
C GLU A 49 4.54 8.14 9.05
N HIS A 50 4.12 7.56 7.93
CA HIS A 50 4.85 6.49 7.22
C HIS A 50 6.29 6.91 6.93
N CYS A 51 6.46 8.11 6.38
CA CYS A 51 7.77 8.68 6.11
C CYS A 51 8.67 8.74 7.36
N PHE A 52 8.12 9.09 8.53
CA PHE A 52 8.88 9.14 9.77
C PHE A 52 9.22 7.75 10.33
N ASP A 53 8.34 6.78 10.15
CA ASP A 53 8.60 5.38 10.52
C ASP A 53 9.78 4.84 9.69
N VAL A 54 9.80 5.11 8.38
CA VAL A 54 10.93 4.77 7.50
C VAL A 54 12.21 5.52 7.90
N ALA A 55 12.12 6.74 8.43
CA ALA A 55 13.28 7.53 8.84
C ALA A 55 13.90 7.08 10.19
N GLN A 56 13.10 6.57 11.13
CA GLN A 56 13.42 6.51 12.56
C GLN A 56 14.77 5.86 12.94
N THR A 57 15.23 4.88 12.17
CA THR A 57 16.39 4.02 12.50
C THR A 57 17.56 4.13 11.53
N GLY A 58 17.49 5.06 10.57
CA GLY A 58 18.46 5.20 9.49
C GLY A 58 19.67 6.07 9.86
N ASP A 59 20.74 5.96 9.08
CA ASP A 59 21.77 7.02 9.06
C ASP A 59 21.27 8.26 8.32
N ALA A 60 22.06 9.34 8.31
CA ALA A 60 21.65 10.62 7.74
C ALA A 60 21.26 10.56 6.26
N ILE A 61 21.90 9.72 5.45
CA ILE A 61 21.54 9.54 4.04
C ILE A 61 20.19 8.80 3.94
N GLU A 62 20.03 7.77 4.76
CA GLU A 62 18.79 7.00 4.81
C GLU A 62 17.61 7.84 5.30
N VAL A 63 17.82 8.72 6.27
CA VAL A 63 16.80 9.68 6.75
C VAL A 63 16.42 10.65 5.64
N LEU A 64 17.38 11.26 4.94
CA LEU A 64 17.06 12.15 3.82
C LEU A 64 16.30 11.41 2.72
N ALA A 65 16.69 10.18 2.38
CA ALA A 65 15.95 9.38 1.41
C ALA A 65 14.52 9.09 1.86
N ALA A 66 14.33 8.68 3.12
CA ALA A 66 13.01 8.44 3.70
C ALA A 66 12.13 9.69 3.65
N LEU A 67 12.67 10.87 4.00
CA LEU A 67 11.94 12.13 3.96
C LEU A 67 11.47 12.55 2.56
N PHE A 68 12.16 12.10 1.52
CA PHE A 68 11.86 12.51 0.15
C PHE A 68 11.18 11.44 -0.72
N HIS A 69 11.24 10.15 -0.39
CA HIS A 69 10.88 9.09 -1.34
C HIS A 69 9.44 9.17 -1.90
N ASP A 70 8.50 9.71 -1.12
CA ASP A 70 7.07 9.79 -1.45
C ASP A 70 6.51 11.21 -1.66
N VAL A 71 7.38 12.22 -1.77
CA VAL A 71 6.94 13.61 -1.96
C VAL A 71 6.23 13.84 -3.30
N VAL A 72 6.38 12.94 -4.28
CA VAL A 72 5.58 12.96 -5.51
C VAL A 72 4.79 11.67 -5.66
N TYR A 73 3.45 11.74 -5.69
CA TYR A 73 2.60 10.57 -5.92
C TYR A 73 1.40 10.91 -6.81
N VAL A 74 1.69 11.05 -8.11
CA VAL A 74 0.77 11.66 -9.09
C VAL A 74 -0.59 10.96 -9.17
N GLN A 75 -0.61 9.63 -9.12
CA GLN A 75 -1.85 8.85 -9.26
C GLN A 75 -2.78 9.02 -8.06
N ILE A 76 -2.21 9.28 -6.88
CA ILE A 76 -2.93 9.42 -5.61
C ILE A 76 -3.37 10.87 -5.40
N ASP A 77 -2.46 11.82 -5.67
CA ASP A 77 -2.74 13.24 -5.52
C ASP A 77 -3.58 13.82 -6.67
N GLY A 78 -3.71 13.08 -7.79
CA GLY A 78 -4.44 13.51 -8.97
C GLY A 78 -3.71 14.55 -9.81
N GLY A 79 -2.40 14.73 -9.59
CA GLY A 79 -1.56 15.71 -10.25
C GLY A 79 -0.25 15.95 -9.51
N ILE A 80 0.49 16.97 -9.94
CA ILE A 80 1.68 17.49 -9.25
C ILE A 80 1.29 18.88 -8.72
N SER A 81 1.63 19.20 -7.48
CA SER A 81 1.37 20.55 -6.90
C SER A 81 2.13 21.63 -7.67
N ALA A 82 1.75 22.90 -7.49
CA ALA A 82 2.41 23.99 -8.20
C ALA A 82 3.90 24.08 -7.82
N GLU A 83 4.20 23.94 -6.53
CA GLU A 83 5.53 24.02 -5.94
C GLU A 83 6.45 22.91 -6.45
N LEU A 84 5.97 21.66 -6.47
CA LEU A 84 6.70 20.53 -7.07
C LEU A 84 6.79 20.67 -8.59
N GLY A 85 5.76 21.25 -9.21
CA GLY A 85 5.71 21.54 -10.63
C GLY A 85 6.80 22.50 -11.08
N GLU A 86 7.12 23.54 -10.31
CA GLU A 86 8.21 24.47 -10.61
C GLU A 86 9.58 23.77 -10.64
N ILE A 87 9.80 22.81 -9.72
CA ILE A 87 11.03 22.01 -9.66
C ILE A 87 11.12 21.04 -10.84
N LEU A 88 10.00 20.42 -11.22
CA LEU A 88 9.96 19.33 -12.21
C LEU A 88 9.75 19.79 -13.65
N ALA A 89 9.16 20.96 -13.87
CA ALA A 89 8.83 21.50 -15.19
C ALA A 89 10.02 21.60 -16.17
N PRO A 90 11.28 21.84 -15.74
CA PRO A 90 12.43 21.80 -16.63
C PRO A 90 12.74 20.40 -17.18
N PHE A 91 12.28 19.35 -16.52
CA PHE A 91 12.68 17.96 -16.74
C PHE A 91 11.56 17.08 -17.26
N ILE A 92 10.31 17.42 -16.95
CA ILE A 92 9.14 16.57 -17.18
C ILE A 92 8.08 17.37 -17.91
N GLN A 93 7.44 16.76 -18.90
CA GLN A 93 6.30 17.33 -19.61
C GLN A 93 5.14 16.34 -19.68
N THR A 94 3.92 16.87 -19.81
CA THR A 94 2.73 16.05 -20.01
C THR A 94 2.41 15.95 -21.50
N LEU A 95 2.60 14.78 -22.10
CA LEU A 95 2.20 14.48 -23.47
C LEU A 95 1.05 13.48 -23.49
N ARG A 96 -0.10 13.90 -24.04
CA ARG A 96 -1.33 13.07 -24.15
C ARG A 96 -1.76 12.47 -22.80
N GLY A 97 -1.66 13.26 -21.73
CA GLY A 97 -2.04 12.85 -20.37
C GLY A 97 -1.04 11.89 -19.70
N ARG A 98 0.17 11.72 -20.24
CA ARG A 98 1.25 10.94 -19.62
C ARG A 98 2.48 11.80 -19.39
N LEU A 99 3.18 11.57 -18.29
CA LEU A 99 4.44 12.23 -18.01
C LEU A 99 5.55 11.64 -18.89
N VAL A 100 6.35 12.52 -19.46
CA VAL A 100 7.44 12.21 -20.37
C VAL A 100 8.66 13.00 -19.94
N VAL A 101 9.81 12.32 -19.92
CA VAL A 101 11.11 12.91 -19.63
C VAL A 101 11.52 13.79 -20.81
N GLN A 102 11.85 15.05 -20.55
CA GLN A 102 12.23 15.99 -21.60
C GLN A 102 13.63 15.71 -22.12
N GLU A 103 13.84 16.02 -23.40
CA GLU A 103 15.18 16.16 -23.94
C GLU A 103 15.85 17.36 -23.27
N PRO A 104 17.07 17.20 -22.72
CA PRO A 104 17.82 18.33 -22.21
C PRO A 104 17.96 19.36 -23.34
N ALA A 105 17.64 20.63 -23.07
CA ALA A 105 17.93 21.69 -24.03
C ALA A 105 19.43 21.66 -24.36
N ASP A 106 19.82 21.94 -25.61
CA ASP A 106 21.19 21.78 -26.13
C ASP A 106 22.31 22.46 -25.29
N ASN A 107 21.96 23.34 -24.34
CA ASN A 107 22.88 24.05 -23.45
C ASN A 107 22.63 23.82 -21.95
N PHE A 108 21.71 22.95 -21.55
CA PHE A 108 21.34 22.70 -20.15
C PHE A 108 21.51 21.22 -19.81
N THR A 109 22.69 20.87 -19.28
CA THR A 109 22.89 19.56 -18.63
C THR A 109 22.88 19.77 -17.12
N ASP A 110 21.69 19.75 -16.54
CA ASP A 110 21.56 19.71 -15.09
C ASP A 110 22.15 18.40 -14.57
N ARG A 111 23.16 18.51 -13.68
CA ARG A 111 23.89 17.35 -13.18
C ARG A 111 23.03 16.49 -12.26
N SER A 112 22.11 17.09 -11.50
CA SER A 112 21.17 16.36 -10.64
C SER A 112 20.23 15.52 -11.49
N PHE A 113 19.67 16.10 -12.54
CA PHE A 113 18.81 15.40 -13.50
C PHE A 113 19.53 14.26 -14.22
N ALA A 114 20.74 14.53 -14.75
CA ALA A 114 21.52 13.52 -15.45
C ALA A 114 21.93 12.35 -14.54
N LEU A 115 22.26 12.63 -13.27
CA LEU A 115 22.60 11.62 -12.28
C LEU A 115 21.37 10.77 -11.92
N THR A 116 20.22 11.39 -11.66
CA THR A 116 18.97 10.67 -11.34
C THR A 116 18.54 9.77 -12.50
N MET A 117 18.58 10.27 -13.75
CA MET A 117 18.32 9.44 -14.94
C MET A 117 19.25 8.23 -15.02
N ALA A 118 20.55 8.41 -14.75
CA ALA A 118 21.51 7.31 -14.80
C ALA A 118 21.27 6.25 -13.71
N ILE A 119 20.83 6.66 -12.51
CA ILE A 119 20.54 5.72 -11.41
C ILE A 119 19.21 5.01 -11.62
N PHE A 120 18.19 5.69 -12.16
CA PHE A 120 16.89 5.09 -12.45
C PHE A 120 16.85 4.32 -13.78
N ASP A 121 17.87 4.46 -14.63
CA ASP A 121 17.90 3.93 -16.01
C ASP A 121 16.76 4.47 -16.87
N VAL A 122 16.53 5.78 -16.75
CA VAL A 122 15.48 6.51 -17.45
C VAL A 122 16.12 7.35 -18.57
N GLN A 123 15.51 7.32 -19.76
CA GLN A 123 16.01 8.05 -20.93
C GLN A 123 15.12 9.25 -21.29
N PRO A 124 15.68 10.30 -21.91
CA PRO A 124 14.90 11.34 -22.54
C PRO A 124 13.85 10.76 -23.52
N GLY A 125 12.68 11.39 -23.58
CA GLY A 125 11.54 10.93 -24.37
C GLY A 125 10.79 9.72 -23.80
N GLN A 126 11.27 9.10 -22.72
CA GLN A 126 10.61 7.96 -22.09
C GLN A 126 9.31 8.39 -21.39
N HIS A 127 8.25 7.61 -21.58
CA HIS A 127 7.04 7.68 -20.76
C HIS A 127 7.32 7.06 -19.38
N LEU A 128 7.03 7.82 -18.33
CA LEU A 128 7.14 7.30 -16.97
C LEU A 128 5.98 6.34 -16.67
N ALA A 129 6.28 5.22 -15.99
CA ALA A 129 5.32 4.18 -15.65
C ALA A 129 5.41 3.74 -14.19
N LEU A 130 6.03 2.60 -13.89
CA LEU A 130 6.06 2.01 -12.54
C LEU A 130 6.98 2.81 -11.60
N GLU A 131 8.12 3.24 -12.11
CA GLU A 131 9.15 4.03 -11.42
C GLU A 131 8.81 5.54 -11.31
N GLN A 132 7.61 5.94 -11.74
CA GLN A 132 7.26 7.34 -11.93
C GLN A 132 7.40 8.16 -10.65
N ASN A 133 6.88 7.66 -9.52
CA ASN A 133 6.78 8.46 -8.31
C ASN A 133 8.15 8.62 -7.64
N GLU A 134 8.86 7.52 -7.46
CA GLU A 134 10.20 7.49 -6.87
C GLU A 134 11.21 8.26 -7.72
N PHE A 135 11.11 8.19 -9.06
CA PHE A 135 11.96 8.98 -9.96
C PHE A 135 11.74 10.48 -9.77
N LEU A 136 10.48 10.92 -9.73
CA LEU A 136 10.13 12.34 -9.55
C LEU A 136 10.51 12.82 -8.14
N SER A 137 10.24 12.02 -7.11
CA SER A 137 10.68 12.26 -5.73
C SER A 137 12.20 12.38 -5.63
N ALA A 138 12.96 11.51 -6.30
CA ALA A 138 14.42 11.59 -6.34
C ALA A 138 14.94 12.84 -7.07
N LEU A 139 14.24 13.31 -8.11
CA LEU A 139 14.56 14.60 -8.76
C LEU A 139 14.34 15.78 -7.81
N VAL A 140 13.23 15.79 -7.08
CA VAL A 140 12.95 16.81 -6.06
C VAL A 140 14.03 16.78 -4.99
N ALA A 141 14.36 15.60 -4.45
CA ALA A 141 15.43 15.43 -3.48
C ALA A 141 16.76 15.97 -3.99
N ALA A 142 17.19 15.55 -5.18
CA ALA A 142 18.47 15.96 -5.75
C ALA A 142 18.52 17.48 -6.01
N ASN A 143 17.42 18.08 -6.47
CA ASN A 143 17.30 19.52 -6.67
C ASN A 143 17.41 20.31 -5.36
N GLN A 144 16.79 19.83 -4.28
CA GLN A 144 16.86 20.48 -2.97
C GLN A 144 18.27 20.35 -2.34
N LEU A 145 18.92 19.19 -2.54
CA LEU A 145 20.19 18.85 -1.88
C LEU A 145 21.45 19.35 -2.62
N GLN A 146 21.40 19.59 -3.94
CA GLN A 146 22.59 19.87 -4.78
C GLN A 146 23.45 21.07 -4.39
N SER A 147 22.88 22.01 -3.67
CA SER A 147 23.58 23.22 -3.20
C SER A 147 24.15 23.11 -1.79
N VAL A 148 23.92 21.98 -1.12
CA VAL A 148 24.25 21.75 0.30
C VAL A 148 25.14 20.53 0.45
N LEU A 149 24.85 19.44 -0.26
CA LEU A 149 25.56 18.17 -0.19
C LEU A 149 26.50 17.95 -1.38
N GLY A 150 27.51 17.09 -1.17
CA GLY A 150 28.36 16.62 -2.25
C GLY A 150 27.65 15.63 -3.17
N TRP A 151 28.04 15.60 -4.45
CA TRP A 151 27.49 14.65 -5.45
C TRP A 151 27.51 13.18 -5.03
N PRO A 152 28.54 12.68 -4.30
CA PRO A 152 28.50 11.31 -3.78
C PRO A 152 27.31 11.11 -2.84
N GLN A 153 27.12 11.97 -1.84
CA GLN A 153 26.01 11.86 -0.88
C GLN A 153 24.64 11.94 -1.59
N ILE A 154 24.49 12.84 -2.56
CA ILE A 154 23.25 12.97 -3.36
C ILE A 154 22.98 11.68 -4.15
N ALA A 155 24.01 11.07 -4.74
CA ALA A 155 23.87 9.79 -5.43
C ALA A 155 23.41 8.67 -4.49
N GLU A 156 23.85 8.65 -3.21
CA GLU A 156 23.36 7.68 -2.23
C GLU A 156 21.88 7.91 -1.89
N VAL A 157 21.45 9.17 -1.71
CA VAL A 157 20.03 9.50 -1.47
C VAL A 157 19.16 9.05 -2.66
N ILE A 158 19.58 9.36 -3.89
CA ILE A 158 18.88 8.92 -5.11
C ILE A 158 18.83 7.38 -5.18
N ALA A 159 19.91 6.69 -4.84
CA ALA A 159 19.96 5.23 -4.83
C ALA A 159 18.99 4.61 -3.81
N CYS A 160 18.90 5.21 -2.62
CA CYS A 160 17.96 4.78 -1.60
C CYS A 160 16.51 4.95 -2.06
N ILE A 161 16.16 6.08 -2.66
CA ILE A 161 14.81 6.31 -3.22
C ILE A 161 14.55 5.38 -4.41
N GLU A 162 15.52 5.11 -5.28
CA GLU A 162 15.35 4.13 -6.37
C GLU A 162 15.03 2.72 -5.83
N ALA A 163 15.64 2.37 -4.70
CA ALA A 163 15.40 1.08 -4.09
C ALA A 163 13.99 0.96 -3.50
N THR A 164 13.29 2.04 -3.15
CA THR A 164 11.91 1.95 -2.65
C THR A 164 10.90 1.57 -3.73
N ILE A 165 11.24 1.63 -5.04
CA ILE A 165 10.35 1.13 -6.10
C ILE A 165 9.98 -0.33 -5.80
N PRO A 166 8.71 -0.64 -5.47
CA PRO A 166 8.38 -1.86 -4.77
C PRO A 166 8.17 -3.05 -5.72
N PHE A 167 8.31 -4.27 -5.19
CA PHE A 167 7.93 -5.54 -5.82
C PHE A 167 8.47 -5.83 -7.24
N ARG A 168 9.65 -5.27 -7.57
CA ARG A 168 10.33 -5.50 -8.84
C ARG A 168 10.82 -6.96 -8.93
N PRO A 169 10.44 -7.70 -9.98
CA PRO A 169 10.96 -9.04 -10.17
C PRO A 169 12.44 -9.00 -10.55
N PRO A 170 13.17 -10.13 -10.38
CA PRO A 170 14.48 -10.28 -10.98
C PRO A 170 14.42 -10.07 -12.49
N THR A 171 15.53 -9.59 -13.06
CA THR A 171 15.68 -9.46 -14.52
C THR A 171 15.56 -10.82 -15.21
N SER A 172 15.41 -10.82 -16.54
CA SER A 172 15.35 -12.05 -17.36
C SER A 172 16.59 -12.94 -17.23
N VAL A 173 17.72 -12.39 -16.79
CA VAL A 173 18.98 -13.12 -16.53
C VAL A 173 19.17 -13.48 -15.05
N GLY A 174 18.14 -13.26 -14.22
CA GLY A 174 18.12 -13.65 -12.80
C GLY A 174 18.72 -12.66 -11.81
N LEU A 175 19.17 -11.48 -12.27
CA LEU A 175 19.70 -10.45 -11.36
C LEU A 175 18.61 -9.83 -10.51
N GLN A 176 18.88 -9.71 -9.22
CA GLN A 176 18.02 -9.05 -8.25
C GLN A 176 18.06 -7.52 -8.42
N PRO A 177 17.01 -6.78 -8.03
CA PRO A 177 16.98 -5.33 -8.11
C PRO A 177 18.19 -4.64 -7.46
N SER A 178 18.68 -5.14 -6.32
CA SER A 178 19.86 -4.60 -5.63
C SER A 178 21.16 -4.80 -6.44
N GLU A 179 21.29 -5.91 -7.17
CA GLU A 179 22.44 -6.17 -8.04
C GLU A 179 22.39 -5.28 -9.30
N VAL A 180 21.19 -5.02 -9.81
CA VAL A 180 20.99 -4.06 -10.91
C VAL A 180 21.37 -2.65 -10.44
N LEU A 181 20.91 -2.23 -9.27
CA LEU A 181 21.27 -0.94 -8.68
C LEU A 181 22.79 -0.80 -8.50
N TYR A 182 23.47 -1.82 -7.97
CA TYR A 182 24.92 -1.84 -7.85
C TYR A 182 25.64 -1.58 -9.18
N ARG A 183 25.17 -2.20 -10.28
CA ARG A 183 25.74 -1.97 -11.62
C ARG A 183 25.49 -0.54 -12.10
N LYS A 184 24.28 0.00 -11.89
CA LYS A 184 23.93 1.38 -12.24
C LYS A 184 24.79 2.38 -11.47
N LEU A 185 25.00 2.16 -10.17
CA LEU A 185 25.87 3.00 -9.35
C LEU A 185 27.34 2.91 -9.78
N SER A 186 27.82 1.73 -10.20
CA SER A 186 29.18 1.57 -10.71
C SER A 186 29.40 2.41 -11.98
N LEU A 187 28.43 2.39 -12.91
CA LEU A 187 28.46 3.21 -14.12
C LEU A 187 28.34 4.70 -13.80
N ALA A 188 27.44 5.08 -12.89
CA ALA A 188 27.28 6.46 -12.44
C ALA A 188 28.54 6.99 -11.74
N ASN A 189 29.18 6.19 -10.89
CA ASN A 189 30.43 6.55 -10.22
C ASN A 189 31.53 6.92 -11.23
N ALA A 190 31.70 6.11 -12.28
CA ALA A 190 32.66 6.39 -13.35
C ALA A 190 32.27 7.62 -14.17
N ARG A 191 31.00 7.71 -14.61
CA ARG A 191 30.50 8.79 -15.47
C ARG A 191 30.52 10.16 -14.79
N PHE A 192 30.09 10.21 -13.53
CA PHE A 192 29.96 11.45 -12.75
C PHE A 192 31.13 11.70 -11.82
N GLN A 193 32.18 10.86 -11.87
CA GLN A 193 33.39 10.99 -11.07
C GLN A 193 33.09 11.15 -9.57
N LEU A 194 32.22 10.28 -9.03
CA LEU A 194 31.80 10.35 -7.62
C LEU A 194 32.93 9.97 -6.66
N GLY A 195 34.01 9.35 -7.15
CA GLY A 195 35.19 9.02 -6.36
C GLY A 195 34.99 7.87 -5.38
N TRP A 196 33.93 7.07 -5.56
CA TRP A 196 33.69 5.91 -4.72
C TRP A 196 34.66 4.77 -5.01
N SER A 197 35.18 4.19 -3.94
CA SER A 197 35.79 2.86 -3.98
C SER A 197 34.72 1.77 -4.12
N GLU A 198 35.15 0.56 -4.43
CA GLU A 198 34.29 -0.63 -4.42
C GLU A 198 33.53 -0.78 -3.10
N THR A 199 34.22 -0.57 -1.98
CA THR A 199 33.63 -0.63 -0.65
C THR A 199 32.55 0.44 -0.45
N ASN A 200 32.71 1.64 -1.04
CA ASN A 200 31.68 2.67 -0.97
C ASN A 200 30.46 2.30 -1.81
N LEU A 201 30.64 1.74 -3.00
CA LEU A 201 29.54 1.25 -3.85
C LEU A 201 28.70 0.19 -3.12
N VAL A 202 29.36 -0.79 -2.50
CA VAL A 202 28.66 -1.83 -1.73
C VAL A 202 27.87 -1.20 -0.58
N ARG A 203 28.45 -0.28 0.19
CA ARG A 203 27.75 0.40 1.29
C ARG A 203 26.55 1.23 0.82
N ALA A 204 26.66 1.92 -0.30
CA ALA A 204 25.56 2.70 -0.86
C ALA A 204 24.36 1.79 -1.22
N VAL A 205 24.61 0.61 -1.79
CA VAL A 205 23.54 -0.36 -2.08
C VAL A 205 22.98 -0.99 -0.81
N GLN A 206 23.82 -1.27 0.19
CA GLN A 206 23.36 -1.78 1.49
C GLN A 206 22.44 -0.77 2.20
N ARG A 207 22.77 0.52 2.18
CA ARG A 207 21.88 1.61 2.64
C ARG A 207 20.55 1.59 1.90
N ALA A 208 20.60 1.50 0.58
CA ALA A 208 19.41 1.45 -0.25
C ALA A 208 18.52 0.23 0.06
N VAL A 209 19.11 -0.93 0.34
CA VAL A 209 18.39 -2.13 0.79
C VAL A 209 17.75 -1.93 2.18
N ARG A 210 18.43 -1.26 3.13
CA ARG A 210 17.83 -0.95 4.44
C ARG A 210 16.63 -0.02 4.31
N VAL A 211 16.71 1.03 3.51
CA VAL A 211 15.58 1.95 3.28
C VAL A 211 14.43 1.20 2.61
N ALA A 212 14.70 0.46 1.54
CA ALA A 212 13.68 -0.31 0.83
C ALA A 212 12.99 -1.37 1.72
N ASN A 213 13.74 -2.04 2.59
CA ASN A 213 13.15 -3.04 3.50
C ASN A 213 12.32 -2.39 4.62
N ARG A 214 12.69 -1.18 5.08
CA ARG A 214 11.93 -0.42 6.07
C ARG A 214 10.64 0.13 5.50
N ASP A 215 10.67 0.60 4.25
CA ASP A 215 9.48 1.07 3.52
C ASP A 215 8.37 0.01 3.43
N VAL A 216 8.73 -1.28 3.41
CA VAL A 216 7.79 -2.40 3.36
C VAL A 216 7.82 -3.29 4.62
N GLU A 217 8.33 -2.78 5.75
CA GLU A 217 8.59 -3.60 6.93
C GLU A 217 7.33 -4.23 7.53
N ASN A 218 6.18 -3.56 7.37
CA ASN A 218 4.86 -4.01 7.81
C ASN A 218 4.47 -5.38 7.25
N PHE A 219 5.02 -5.80 6.11
CA PHE A 219 4.81 -7.16 5.61
C PHE A 219 5.32 -8.23 6.58
N SER A 220 6.30 -7.90 7.43
CA SER A 220 6.90 -8.81 8.41
C SER A 220 6.36 -8.65 9.83
N ASP A 221 5.26 -7.92 10.03
CA ASP A 221 4.62 -7.76 11.33
C ASP A 221 4.36 -9.11 12.00
N LEU A 222 4.52 -9.15 13.33
CA LEU A 222 4.34 -10.39 14.10
C LEU A 222 2.91 -10.93 14.00
N GLN A 223 1.92 -10.03 14.04
CA GLN A 223 0.51 -10.33 13.88
C GLN A 223 0.03 -9.88 12.51
N ALA A 224 -0.71 -10.73 11.81
CA ALA A 224 -1.29 -10.37 10.52
C ALA A 224 -2.35 -9.26 10.65
N ALA A 225 -2.87 -9.02 11.86
CA ALA A 225 -3.78 -7.91 12.14
C ALA A 225 -3.13 -6.54 11.96
N ASP A 226 -1.85 -6.40 12.27
CA ASP A 226 -1.08 -5.17 12.08
C ASP A 226 -0.78 -4.98 10.58
N PHE A 227 -0.25 -6.01 9.93
CA PHE A 227 0.00 -6.04 8.48
C PHE A 227 -1.26 -5.68 7.66
N LEU A 228 -2.40 -6.28 8.00
CA LEU A 228 -3.66 -6.02 7.30
C LEU A 228 -4.23 -4.63 7.61
N SER A 229 -3.93 -4.04 8.76
CA SER A 229 -4.32 -2.66 9.06
C SER A 229 -3.66 -1.69 8.07
N ASN A 230 -2.36 -1.85 7.88
CA ASN A 230 -1.57 -1.10 6.90
C ASN A 230 -2.07 -1.33 5.47
N THR A 231 -2.36 -2.59 5.11
CA THR A 231 -2.99 -2.93 3.81
C THR A 231 -4.34 -2.24 3.63
N TRP A 232 -5.13 -2.09 4.70
CA TRP A 232 -6.44 -1.45 4.62
C TRP A 232 -6.36 0.06 4.42
N ASN A 233 -5.29 0.70 4.89
CA ASN A 233 -5.04 2.13 4.65
C ASN A 233 -4.73 2.42 3.17
N LEU A 234 -4.23 1.45 2.41
CA LEU A 234 -4.03 1.56 0.96
C LEU A 234 -5.34 1.54 0.15
N LEU A 235 -6.42 0.96 0.67
CA LEU A 235 -7.68 0.83 -0.06
C LEU A 235 -8.31 2.19 -0.46
N PRO A 236 -8.54 3.15 0.46
CA PRO A 236 -9.13 4.44 0.12
C PRO A 236 -8.18 5.32 -0.70
N GLU A 237 -6.88 5.08 -0.56
CA GLU A 237 -5.84 5.73 -1.35
C GLU A 237 -5.92 5.28 -2.82
N ALA A 238 -5.89 3.97 -3.09
CA ALA A 238 -5.97 3.43 -4.45
C ALA A 238 -7.38 3.49 -5.07
N ASN A 239 -8.42 3.76 -4.28
CA ASN A 239 -9.82 3.72 -4.72
C ASN A 239 -10.58 4.94 -4.22
N ALA A 240 -10.65 5.98 -5.07
CA ALA A 240 -11.22 7.27 -4.70
C ALA A 240 -12.65 7.22 -4.12
N TYR A 241 -13.49 6.26 -4.56
CA TYR A 241 -14.85 6.09 -4.09
C TYR A 241 -14.94 5.63 -2.62
N LEU A 242 -13.90 5.00 -2.06
CA LEU A 242 -13.87 4.57 -0.66
C LEU A 242 -13.54 5.71 0.31
N ARG A 243 -13.06 6.86 -0.19
CA ARG A 243 -12.75 8.03 0.65
C ARG A 243 -14.00 8.66 1.26
N ASN A 244 -15.16 8.47 0.63
CA ASN A 244 -16.43 8.87 1.20
C ASN A 244 -17.18 7.62 1.69
N ALA A 245 -17.10 7.40 3.01
CA ALA A 245 -17.61 6.19 3.65
C ALA A 245 -19.12 5.95 3.47
N SER A 246 -19.91 6.93 3.04
CA SER A 246 -21.37 6.80 2.92
C SER A 246 -21.88 6.53 1.50
N THR A 247 -21.03 6.59 0.47
CA THR A 247 -21.50 6.66 -0.93
C THR A 247 -21.11 5.48 -1.81
N TYR A 248 -20.18 4.62 -1.38
CA TYR A 248 -19.73 3.52 -2.20
C TYR A 248 -20.70 2.33 -2.21
N THR A 249 -20.79 1.64 -3.35
CA THR A 249 -21.68 0.49 -3.56
C THR A 249 -21.01 -0.83 -3.19
N ILE A 250 -21.81 -1.89 -3.04
CA ILE A 250 -21.31 -3.27 -2.86
C ILE A 250 -20.31 -3.64 -3.96
N GLN A 251 -20.66 -3.37 -5.23
CA GLN A 251 -19.81 -3.67 -6.39
C GLN A 251 -18.47 -2.93 -6.36
N GLN A 252 -18.49 -1.66 -5.94
CA GLN A 252 -17.28 -0.85 -5.82
C GLN A 252 -16.36 -1.41 -4.72
N TYR A 253 -16.91 -1.76 -3.56
CA TYR A 253 -16.12 -2.39 -2.48
C TYR A 253 -15.59 -3.77 -2.87
N ARG A 254 -16.41 -4.62 -3.51
CA ARG A 254 -15.96 -5.90 -4.09
C ARG A 254 -14.78 -5.69 -5.03
N HIS A 255 -14.88 -4.74 -5.96
CA HIS A 255 -13.81 -4.48 -6.94
C HIS A 255 -12.50 -4.08 -6.26
N ALA A 256 -12.57 -3.27 -5.20
CA ALA A 256 -11.40 -2.95 -4.37
C ALA A 256 -10.81 -4.21 -3.73
N LEU A 257 -11.63 -5.07 -3.14
CA LEU A 257 -11.19 -6.34 -2.54
C LEU A 257 -10.58 -7.30 -3.58
N GLU A 258 -11.14 -7.41 -4.78
CA GLU A 258 -10.60 -8.28 -5.84
C GLU A 258 -9.23 -7.81 -6.33
N LYS A 259 -9.03 -6.50 -6.48
CA LYS A 259 -7.73 -5.92 -6.80
C LYS A 259 -6.71 -6.21 -5.72
N THR A 260 -7.05 -5.96 -4.45
CA THR A 260 -6.16 -6.25 -3.31
C THR A 260 -5.86 -7.74 -3.20
N THR A 261 -6.84 -8.60 -3.45
CA THR A 261 -6.64 -10.06 -3.48
C THR A 261 -5.66 -10.44 -4.58
N SER A 262 -5.87 -9.95 -5.80
CA SER A 262 -4.98 -10.23 -6.94
C SER A 262 -3.54 -9.78 -6.66
N PHE A 263 -3.38 -8.59 -6.05
CA PHE A 263 -2.09 -8.09 -5.61
C PHE A 263 -1.43 -9.02 -4.57
N MET A 264 -2.16 -9.46 -3.53
CA MET A 264 -1.62 -10.39 -2.53
C MET A 264 -1.21 -11.75 -3.12
N TYR A 265 -1.85 -12.21 -4.20
CA TYR A 265 -1.45 -13.42 -4.93
C TYR A 265 -0.24 -13.22 -5.85
N TYR A 266 -0.06 -12.02 -6.40
CA TYR A 266 1.13 -11.66 -7.17
C TYR A 266 2.39 -11.65 -6.30
N LEU A 267 2.27 -11.19 -5.06
CA LEU A 267 3.41 -11.08 -4.14
C LEU A 267 3.96 -12.44 -3.69
N ASN A 268 5.25 -12.44 -3.35
CA ASN A 268 5.89 -13.44 -2.52
C ASN A 268 6.93 -12.74 -1.65
N ALA A 269 7.34 -13.36 -0.54
CA ALA A 269 8.23 -12.67 0.41
C ALA A 269 9.56 -12.22 -0.23
N SER A 270 10.09 -12.94 -1.23
CA SER A 270 11.32 -12.56 -1.93
C SER A 270 11.16 -11.37 -2.89
N LEU A 271 9.93 -11.00 -3.27
CA LEU A 271 9.64 -9.75 -3.98
C LEU A 271 9.50 -8.56 -3.02
N VAL A 272 9.16 -8.83 -1.75
CA VAL A 272 8.98 -7.81 -0.71
C VAL A 272 10.34 -7.41 -0.16
N PHE A 273 11.06 -8.35 0.44
CA PHE A 273 12.32 -8.05 1.12
C PHE A 273 13.53 -8.37 0.24
N ARG A 274 14.54 -7.53 0.37
CA ARG A 274 15.80 -7.61 -0.38
C ARG A 274 16.96 -7.93 0.55
N GLN A 275 17.96 -8.57 -0.05
CA GLN A 275 19.27 -8.75 0.54
C GLN A 275 20.33 -8.37 -0.49
N PHE A 276 21.44 -7.79 -0.04
CA PHE A 276 22.60 -7.52 -0.87
C PHE A 276 23.89 -7.64 -0.06
N GLN A 277 24.80 -8.50 -0.51
CA GLN A 277 26.15 -8.63 0.05
C GLN A 277 26.17 -8.68 1.60
N GLY A 278 25.29 -9.52 2.18
CA GLY A 278 25.20 -9.71 3.63
C GLY A 278 24.36 -8.69 4.40
N GLU A 279 23.68 -7.76 3.72
CA GLU A 279 22.74 -6.81 4.33
C GLU A 279 21.29 -7.06 3.84
N PRO A 280 20.30 -7.28 4.73
CA PRO A 280 20.51 -7.62 6.13
C PRO A 280 21.22 -8.98 6.27
N SER A 281 21.58 -9.37 7.51
CA SER A 281 22.22 -10.67 7.73
C SER A 281 21.34 -11.80 7.19
N SER A 282 21.93 -12.94 6.83
CA SER A 282 21.15 -14.06 6.27
C SER A 282 20.11 -14.62 7.24
N SER A 283 20.36 -14.50 8.55
CA SER A 283 19.40 -14.89 9.59
C SER A 283 18.22 -13.92 9.60
N ASP A 284 18.48 -12.61 9.68
CA ASP A 284 17.43 -11.60 9.72
C ASP A 284 16.60 -11.62 8.43
N TYR A 285 17.27 -11.78 7.28
CA TYR A 285 16.59 -11.91 6.00
C TYR A 285 15.64 -13.12 5.98
N PHE A 286 16.09 -14.27 6.49
CA PHE A 286 15.26 -15.46 6.57
C PHE A 286 14.04 -15.26 7.49
N ASP A 287 14.21 -14.57 8.62
CA ASP A 287 13.12 -14.25 9.54
C ASP A 287 12.09 -13.31 8.90
N LEU A 288 12.56 -12.26 8.18
CA LEU A 288 11.69 -11.38 7.39
C LEU A 288 10.88 -12.18 6.37
N LEU A 289 11.53 -13.08 5.63
CA LEU A 289 10.86 -13.93 4.64
C LEU A 289 9.82 -14.87 5.26
N GLN A 290 10.12 -15.48 6.41
CA GLN A 290 9.16 -16.34 7.10
C GLN A 290 7.91 -15.57 7.53
N ARG A 291 8.10 -14.41 8.16
CA ARG A 291 6.97 -13.59 8.64
C ARG A 291 6.13 -13.06 7.50
N ALA A 292 6.74 -12.52 6.45
CA ALA A 292 6.01 -12.10 5.25
C ALA A 292 5.26 -13.25 4.59
N ASN A 293 5.85 -14.44 4.47
CA ASN A 293 5.14 -15.58 3.91
C ASN A 293 3.92 -15.97 4.76
N LYS A 294 4.05 -15.99 6.09
CA LYS A 294 2.92 -16.22 7.00
C LYS A 294 1.82 -15.18 6.77
N ASN A 295 2.17 -13.89 6.80
CA ASN A 295 1.22 -12.78 6.64
C ASN A 295 0.53 -12.79 5.28
N LEU A 296 1.25 -13.07 4.18
CA LEU A 296 0.66 -13.21 2.85
C LEU A 296 -0.32 -14.39 2.78
N VAL A 297 -0.01 -15.54 3.39
CA VAL A 297 -0.92 -16.68 3.43
C VAL A 297 -2.18 -16.35 4.22
N VAL A 298 -2.04 -15.75 5.41
CA VAL A 298 -3.19 -15.31 6.23
C VAL A 298 -4.05 -14.31 5.46
N ALA A 299 -3.44 -13.29 4.85
CA ALA A 299 -4.16 -12.27 4.07
C ALA A 299 -4.92 -12.85 2.88
N ARG A 300 -4.33 -13.81 2.14
CA ARG A 300 -5.01 -14.48 1.02
C ARG A 300 -6.26 -15.23 1.48
N LEU A 301 -6.18 -15.97 2.58
CA LEU A 301 -7.32 -16.71 3.14
C LEU A 301 -8.38 -15.76 3.71
N TYR A 302 -7.96 -14.71 4.41
CA TYR A 302 -8.83 -13.66 4.93
C TYR A 302 -9.60 -12.96 3.80
N LEU A 303 -8.89 -12.49 2.77
CA LEU A 303 -9.49 -11.82 1.60
C LEU A 303 -10.40 -12.75 0.81
N ASN A 304 -10.01 -14.01 0.59
CA ASN A 304 -10.87 -15.01 -0.03
C ASN A 304 -12.20 -15.19 0.72
N THR A 305 -12.15 -15.23 2.06
CA THR A 305 -13.36 -15.35 2.88
C THR A 305 -14.24 -14.09 2.78
N LYS A 306 -13.64 -12.90 2.78
CA LYS A 306 -14.37 -11.64 2.54
C LYS A 306 -14.97 -11.57 1.13
N LEU A 307 -14.26 -12.06 0.12
CA LEU A 307 -14.76 -12.12 -1.26
C LEU A 307 -15.98 -13.02 -1.39
N LEU A 308 -16.00 -14.18 -0.72
CA LEU A 308 -17.19 -15.03 -0.71
C LEU A 308 -18.37 -14.31 -0.06
N ALA A 309 -18.15 -13.66 1.09
CA ALA A 309 -19.20 -12.94 1.79
C ALA A 309 -19.78 -11.79 0.95
N ILE A 310 -18.92 -10.98 0.33
CA ILE A 310 -19.37 -9.86 -0.51
C ILE A 310 -20.05 -10.36 -1.80
N ALA A 311 -19.65 -11.51 -2.34
CA ALA A 311 -20.34 -12.13 -3.49
C ALA A 311 -21.78 -12.48 -3.18
N ILE A 312 -22.04 -13.06 -2.01
CA ILE A 312 -23.39 -13.42 -1.57
C ILE A 312 -24.22 -12.15 -1.36
N LEU A 313 -23.65 -11.11 -0.75
CA LEU A 313 -24.32 -9.82 -0.59
C LEU A 313 -24.66 -9.18 -1.95
N GLU A 314 -23.72 -9.19 -2.89
CA GLU A 314 -23.90 -8.63 -4.23
C GLU A 314 -24.98 -9.39 -4.99
N ALA A 315 -24.92 -10.73 -5.03
CA ALA A 315 -25.92 -11.56 -5.67
C ALA A 315 -27.32 -11.39 -5.06
N LEU A 316 -27.42 -11.25 -3.73
CA LEU A 316 -28.68 -10.93 -3.07
C LEU A 316 -29.20 -9.53 -3.38
N SER A 317 -28.31 -8.55 -3.57
CA SER A 317 -28.72 -7.19 -3.97
C SER A 317 -29.38 -7.16 -5.35
N HIS A 318 -28.97 -8.06 -6.27
CA HIS A 318 -29.64 -8.24 -7.56
C HIS A 318 -31.09 -8.71 -7.42
N ARG A 319 -31.39 -9.62 -6.48
CA ARG A 319 -32.77 -10.06 -6.20
C ARG A 319 -33.66 -8.93 -5.67
N LEU A 320 -33.06 -7.99 -4.94
CA LEU A 320 -33.78 -6.87 -4.33
C LEU A 320 -33.93 -5.68 -5.29
N GLU A 321 -33.39 -5.76 -6.51
CA GLU A 321 -33.36 -4.67 -7.51
C GLU A 321 -32.93 -3.31 -6.94
N THR A 322 -32.12 -3.32 -5.88
CA THR A 322 -31.73 -2.12 -5.14
C THR A 322 -30.22 -2.03 -5.05
N MET A 323 -29.68 -0.89 -5.47
CA MET A 323 -28.30 -0.53 -5.20
C MET A 323 -28.20 -0.15 -3.73
N ILE A 324 -27.74 -1.08 -2.89
CA ILE A 324 -27.51 -0.83 -1.47
C ILE A 324 -26.13 -0.16 -1.33
N PRO A 325 -26.05 1.10 -0.87
CA PRO A 325 -24.77 1.69 -0.49
C PRO A 325 -24.21 0.91 0.70
N LEU A 326 -23.08 0.24 0.50
CA LEU A 326 -22.48 -0.59 1.54
C LEU A 326 -21.98 0.27 2.71
N GLY A 327 -21.57 1.50 2.39
CA GLY A 327 -21.26 2.53 3.38
C GLY A 327 -22.37 2.81 4.40
N CYS A 328 -23.63 2.78 3.97
CA CYS A 328 -24.77 2.90 4.87
C CYS A 328 -24.92 1.68 5.78
N LEU A 329 -24.58 0.47 5.32
CA LEU A 329 -24.64 -0.72 6.18
C LEU A 329 -23.58 -0.62 7.29
N GLY A 330 -22.36 -0.18 6.96
CA GLY A 330 -21.30 0.03 7.96
C GLY A 330 -21.66 1.02 9.07
N GLN A 331 -22.43 2.08 8.75
CA GLN A 331 -22.84 3.11 9.71
C GLN A 331 -24.03 2.71 10.60
N VAL A 332 -24.89 1.79 10.13
CA VAL A 332 -26.17 1.41 10.77
C VAL A 332 -26.01 0.27 11.79
N GLY A 333 -24.79 0.06 12.31
CA GLY A 333 -24.51 -1.06 13.21
C GLY A 333 -24.74 -2.43 12.57
N PHE A 334 -24.44 -2.57 11.26
CA PHE A 334 -24.58 -3.85 10.56
C PHE A 334 -23.80 -4.98 11.25
N SER A 335 -22.68 -4.64 11.90
CA SER A 335 -21.92 -5.63 12.68
C SER A 335 -22.75 -6.16 13.85
N GLU A 336 -23.40 -5.27 14.61
CA GLU A 336 -24.28 -5.61 15.72
C GLU A 336 -25.49 -6.42 15.25
N ILE A 337 -26.17 -5.96 14.20
CA ILE A 337 -27.34 -6.66 13.62
C ILE A 337 -26.94 -8.03 13.11
N ALA A 338 -25.87 -8.12 12.31
CA ALA A 338 -25.37 -9.39 11.80
C ALA A 338 -25.00 -10.33 12.95
N ASN A 339 -24.26 -9.85 13.96
CA ASN A 339 -23.90 -10.67 15.12
C ASN A 339 -25.12 -11.13 15.91
N GLN A 340 -26.13 -10.28 16.10
CA GLN A 340 -27.35 -10.61 16.83
C GLN A 340 -28.15 -11.69 16.09
N VAL A 341 -28.45 -11.47 14.80
CA VAL A 341 -29.24 -12.40 13.98
C VAL A 341 -28.50 -13.73 13.82
N ILE A 342 -27.19 -13.69 13.53
CA ILE A 342 -26.37 -14.90 13.41
C ILE A 342 -26.38 -15.68 14.74
N ARG A 343 -26.17 -15.02 15.89
CA ARG A 343 -26.21 -15.69 17.20
C ARG A 343 -27.57 -16.31 17.48
N GLN A 344 -28.66 -15.59 17.20
CA GLN A 344 -30.01 -16.10 17.44
C GLN A 344 -30.31 -17.34 16.60
N GLN A 345 -29.94 -17.35 15.32
CA GLN A 345 -30.22 -18.48 14.43
C GLN A 345 -29.26 -19.65 14.59
N THR A 346 -27.99 -19.41 14.92
CA THR A 346 -27.01 -20.50 15.17
C THR A 346 -27.33 -21.29 16.43
N LEU A 347 -27.96 -20.68 17.44
CA LEU A 347 -28.49 -21.39 18.62
C LEU A 347 -29.58 -22.42 18.27
N LEU A 348 -30.20 -22.32 17.08
CA LEU A 348 -31.23 -23.24 16.61
C LEU A 348 -30.66 -24.39 15.77
N THR A 349 -29.37 -24.32 15.40
CA THR A 349 -28.68 -25.35 14.62
C THR A 349 -27.93 -26.31 15.53
N SER A 350 -27.97 -27.61 15.25
CA SER A 350 -27.19 -28.63 15.98
C SER A 350 -25.77 -28.81 15.42
N ASP A 351 -25.35 -27.98 14.46
CA ASP A 351 -24.08 -28.12 13.79
C ASP A 351 -22.93 -27.70 14.70
N VAL A 352 -21.91 -28.56 14.79
CA VAL A 352 -20.67 -28.22 15.47
C VAL A 352 -19.92 -27.23 14.58
N PRO A 353 -19.62 -26.01 15.05
CA PRO A 353 -18.86 -25.05 14.27
C PRO A 353 -17.52 -25.67 13.87
N TYR A 354 -17.06 -25.34 12.66
CA TYR A 354 -15.69 -25.60 12.21
C TYR A 354 -14.69 -25.23 13.31
N GLN A 355 -13.55 -25.91 13.40
CA GLN A 355 -12.46 -25.53 14.29
C GLN A 355 -11.19 -25.35 13.46
N PRO A 356 -10.39 -24.29 13.69
CA PRO A 356 -9.17 -24.08 12.94
C PRO A 356 -8.21 -25.25 13.12
N ARG A 357 -7.68 -25.77 12.02
CA ARG A 357 -6.82 -26.96 12.01
C ARG A 357 -5.36 -26.64 12.29
N ASN A 358 -4.96 -25.38 12.08
CA ASN A 358 -3.58 -24.93 12.20
C ASN A 358 -3.53 -23.46 12.68
N PRO A 359 -2.35 -22.94 13.06
CA PRO A 359 -2.21 -21.56 13.55
C PRO A 359 -2.64 -20.49 12.54
N VAL A 360 -2.40 -20.70 11.24
CA VAL A 360 -2.78 -19.75 10.17
C VAL A 360 -4.29 -19.61 10.10
N GLU A 361 -5.03 -20.72 10.10
CA GLU A 361 -6.49 -20.69 10.08
C GLU A 361 -7.07 -20.04 11.35
N ARG A 362 -6.41 -20.23 12.50
CA ARG A 362 -6.82 -19.59 13.75
C ARG A 362 -6.67 -18.08 13.66
N GLU A 363 -5.55 -17.61 13.13
CA GLU A 363 -5.30 -16.18 12.91
C GLU A 363 -6.32 -15.58 11.92
N VAL A 364 -6.65 -16.28 10.82
CA VAL A 364 -7.70 -15.85 9.88
C VAL A 364 -9.05 -15.76 10.58
N TRP A 365 -9.40 -16.74 11.41
CA TRP A 365 -10.65 -16.71 12.16
C TRP A 365 -10.69 -15.51 13.10
N GLU A 366 -9.65 -15.32 13.92
CA GLU A 366 -9.54 -14.20 14.87
C GLU A 366 -9.67 -12.85 14.15
N LEU A 367 -9.03 -12.69 12.99
CA LEU A 367 -9.16 -11.49 12.14
C LEU A 367 -10.59 -11.23 11.65
N LEU A 368 -11.34 -12.27 11.31
CA LEU A 368 -12.72 -12.12 10.84
C LEU A 368 -13.68 -11.81 11.99
N GLU A 369 -13.44 -12.35 13.17
CA GLU A 369 -14.32 -12.20 14.34
C GLU A 369 -14.02 -10.94 15.16
N VAL A 370 -12.75 -10.75 15.52
CA VAL A 370 -12.27 -9.64 16.37
C VAL A 370 -11.91 -8.42 15.54
N GLY A 371 -11.26 -8.63 14.39
CA GLY A 371 -10.91 -7.58 13.45
C GLY A 371 -9.41 -7.30 13.34
N ARG A 372 -9.09 -6.36 12.45
CA ARG A 372 -7.75 -5.76 12.29
C ARG A 372 -7.37 -4.95 13.54
N ALA A 373 -6.07 -4.67 13.70
CA ALA A 373 -5.55 -3.92 14.84
C ALA A 373 -6.04 -2.45 14.84
N GLN A 374 -6.20 -1.85 13.66
CA GLN A 374 -6.70 -0.48 13.51
C GLN A 374 -8.05 -0.45 12.78
N GLU A 375 -8.82 0.60 13.08
CA GLU A 375 -10.08 0.90 12.38
C GLU A 375 -9.82 1.73 11.13
N SER A 376 -10.67 1.57 10.11
CA SER A 376 -10.61 2.34 8.88
C SER A 376 -11.87 3.17 8.77
N GLY A 377 -11.76 4.44 8.37
CA GLY A 377 -12.93 5.34 8.33
C GLY A 377 -14.05 4.90 7.37
N PHE A 378 -13.76 4.01 6.42
CA PHE A 378 -14.70 3.54 5.39
C PHE A 378 -15.19 2.10 5.57
N ASP A 379 -14.58 1.30 6.46
CA ASP A 379 -14.89 -0.14 6.63
C ASP A 379 -14.83 -0.53 8.11
N ILE A 380 -15.66 -1.50 8.49
CA ILE A 380 -15.60 -2.10 9.83
C ILE A 380 -14.33 -2.96 9.98
N LYS A 381 -13.75 -3.00 11.19
CA LYS A 381 -12.49 -3.72 11.44
C LYS A 381 -12.62 -5.24 11.37
N ASN A 382 -13.79 -5.78 11.73
CA ASN A 382 -14.10 -7.21 11.66
C ASN A 382 -15.00 -7.52 10.45
N SER A 383 -15.37 -8.78 10.25
CA SER A 383 -16.22 -9.19 9.12
C SER A 383 -17.18 -10.30 9.54
N PRO A 384 -18.28 -9.96 10.25
CA PRO A 384 -19.18 -10.94 10.88
C PRO A 384 -19.77 -11.97 9.91
N LEU A 385 -20.16 -11.55 8.70
CA LEU A 385 -20.67 -12.48 7.69
C LEU A 385 -19.57 -13.44 7.20
N ALA A 386 -18.36 -12.93 6.96
CA ALA A 386 -17.25 -13.77 6.55
C ALA A 386 -16.83 -14.75 7.67
N ALA A 387 -16.84 -14.31 8.94
CA ALA A 387 -16.65 -15.18 10.10
C ALA A 387 -17.74 -16.26 10.17
N PHE A 388 -19.01 -15.90 9.95
CA PHE A 388 -20.13 -16.83 9.90
C PHE A 388 -19.94 -17.91 8.83
N PHE A 389 -19.59 -17.53 7.59
CA PHE A 389 -19.34 -18.49 6.52
C PHE A 389 -18.17 -19.42 6.84
N LEU A 390 -17.07 -18.88 7.37
CA LEU A 390 -15.93 -19.71 7.78
C LEU A 390 -16.32 -20.74 8.85
N LYS A 391 -17.12 -20.33 9.86
CA LYS A 391 -17.56 -21.21 10.95
C LYS A 391 -18.46 -22.36 10.50
N HIS A 392 -19.25 -22.19 9.44
CA HIS A 392 -20.21 -23.21 9.00
C HIS A 392 -19.74 -24.03 7.80
N LEU A 393 -18.93 -23.43 6.91
CA LEU A 393 -18.40 -24.13 5.74
C LEU A 393 -17.02 -24.76 6.00
N GLY A 394 -16.23 -24.16 6.89
CA GLY A 394 -14.81 -24.47 7.04
C GLY A 394 -13.96 -23.93 5.90
N MET A 395 -12.65 -23.82 6.15
CA MET A 395 -11.70 -23.12 5.27
C MET A 395 -11.65 -23.70 3.85
N GLU A 396 -11.60 -25.03 3.73
CA GLU A 396 -11.50 -25.72 2.42
C GLU A 396 -12.69 -25.41 1.51
N ARG A 397 -13.91 -25.42 2.06
CA ARG A 397 -15.13 -25.13 1.29
C ARG A 397 -15.23 -23.66 0.94
N VAL A 398 -14.83 -22.76 1.85
CA VAL A 398 -14.75 -21.32 1.55
C VAL A 398 -13.83 -21.09 0.35
N VAL A 399 -12.59 -21.61 0.40
CA VAL A 399 -11.62 -21.44 -0.68
C VAL A 399 -12.13 -22.04 -2.00
N ALA A 400 -12.72 -23.23 -1.96
CA ALA A 400 -13.29 -23.87 -3.16
C ALA A 400 -14.44 -23.05 -3.79
N ARG A 401 -15.21 -22.30 -2.99
CA ARG A 401 -16.32 -21.47 -3.49
C ARG A 401 -15.88 -20.11 -4.03
N VAL A 402 -14.68 -19.64 -3.72
CA VAL A 402 -14.18 -18.35 -4.23
C VAL A 402 -14.07 -18.33 -5.76
N ASP A 403 -13.73 -19.44 -6.40
CA ASP A 403 -13.66 -19.49 -7.86
C ASP A 403 -15.04 -19.32 -8.52
N ARG A 404 -16.10 -19.79 -7.85
CA ARG A 404 -17.49 -19.53 -8.27
C ARG A 404 -17.88 -18.07 -8.06
N ALA A 405 -17.48 -17.46 -6.94
CA ALA A 405 -17.65 -16.02 -6.73
C ALA A 405 -16.96 -15.20 -7.82
N LYS A 406 -15.72 -15.54 -8.20
CA LYS A 406 -15.00 -14.91 -9.31
C LYS A 406 -15.69 -15.12 -10.66
N ALA A 407 -16.27 -16.29 -10.91
CA ALA A 407 -17.06 -16.53 -12.11
C ALA A 407 -18.30 -15.63 -12.17
N PHE A 408 -18.96 -15.43 -11.02
CA PHE A 408 -20.08 -14.49 -10.90
C PHE A 408 -19.63 -13.04 -11.16
N PHE A 409 -18.52 -12.59 -10.58
CA PHE A 409 -17.98 -11.24 -10.80
C PHE A 409 -17.58 -10.95 -12.26
N GLN A 410 -17.32 -12.00 -13.03
CA GLN A 410 -16.96 -11.94 -14.45
C GLN A 410 -18.17 -12.16 -15.37
N ASP A 411 -19.39 -12.12 -14.83
CA ASP A 411 -20.65 -12.37 -15.55
C ASP A 411 -20.70 -13.73 -16.28
N LYS A 412 -19.88 -14.71 -15.85
CA LYS A 412 -19.86 -16.07 -16.43
C LYS A 412 -20.99 -16.94 -15.90
N ILE A 413 -21.52 -16.58 -14.74
CA ILE A 413 -22.71 -17.16 -14.14
C ILE A 413 -23.56 -16.02 -13.59
N THR A 414 -24.87 -16.23 -13.55
CA THR A 414 -25.84 -15.29 -12.98
C THR A 414 -25.81 -15.31 -11.45
N ALA A 415 -26.37 -14.26 -10.83
CA ALA A 415 -26.56 -14.20 -9.38
C ALA A 415 -27.37 -15.41 -8.85
N GLU A 416 -28.39 -15.85 -9.60
CA GLU A 416 -29.22 -17.00 -9.21
C GLU A 416 -28.46 -18.32 -9.28
N GLU A 417 -27.67 -18.54 -10.34
CA GLU A 417 -26.81 -19.72 -10.46
C GLU A 417 -25.77 -19.78 -9.34
N PHE A 418 -25.19 -18.63 -8.96
CA PHE A 418 -24.26 -18.54 -7.84
C PHE A 418 -24.93 -18.86 -6.49
N LEU A 419 -26.11 -18.27 -6.23
CA LEU A 419 -26.85 -18.47 -4.98
C LEU A 419 -27.41 -19.90 -4.84
N ALA A 420 -27.77 -20.55 -5.95
CA ALA A 420 -28.30 -21.92 -5.95
C ALA A 420 -27.29 -22.96 -5.44
N GLU A 421 -25.99 -22.65 -5.46
CA GLU A 421 -24.92 -23.51 -4.94
C GLU A 421 -24.61 -23.28 -3.46
N CYS A 422 -25.21 -22.25 -2.86
CA CYS A 422 -25.11 -21.97 -1.45
C CYS A 422 -26.22 -22.67 -0.68
N ASP A 423 -25.93 -23.08 0.56
CA ASP A 423 -26.91 -23.76 1.40
C ASP A 423 -28.06 -22.80 1.71
N VAL A 424 -29.29 -23.23 1.40
CA VAL A 424 -30.50 -22.37 1.40
C VAL A 424 -30.67 -21.62 2.72
N TRP A 425 -30.48 -22.31 3.85
CA TRP A 425 -30.62 -21.72 5.17
C TRP A 425 -29.63 -20.57 5.43
N MET A 426 -28.40 -20.66 4.90
CA MET A 426 -27.41 -19.58 5.05
C MET A 426 -27.81 -18.37 4.22
N ILE A 427 -28.39 -18.58 3.03
CA ILE A 427 -28.88 -17.50 2.19
C ILE A 427 -30.07 -16.80 2.85
N GLU A 428 -31.03 -17.56 3.41
CA GLU A 428 -32.17 -17.02 4.16
C GLU A 428 -31.72 -16.21 5.39
N LEU A 429 -30.70 -16.67 6.11
CA LEU A 429 -30.09 -15.92 7.21
C LEU A 429 -29.52 -14.58 6.74
N VAL A 430 -28.70 -14.59 5.68
CA VAL A 430 -28.07 -13.37 5.16
C VAL A 430 -29.11 -12.41 4.60
N GLN A 431 -30.17 -12.91 3.96
CA GLN A 431 -31.32 -12.13 3.54
C GLN A 431 -32.00 -11.45 4.74
N THR A 432 -32.19 -12.18 5.84
CA THR A 432 -32.76 -11.64 7.09
C THR A 432 -31.90 -10.49 7.63
N VAL A 433 -30.58 -10.71 7.73
CA VAL A 433 -29.60 -9.69 8.16
C VAL A 433 -29.70 -8.44 7.27
N LEU A 434 -29.72 -8.61 5.95
CA LEU A 434 -29.83 -7.50 5.00
C LEU A 434 -31.13 -6.71 5.18
N VAL A 435 -32.27 -7.39 5.31
CA VAL A 435 -33.57 -6.75 5.48
C VAL A 435 -33.63 -5.96 6.79
N GLU A 436 -33.10 -6.51 7.89
CA GLU A 436 -33.06 -5.81 9.18
C GLU A 436 -32.14 -4.59 9.15
N ALA A 437 -30.95 -4.71 8.55
CA ALA A 437 -30.04 -3.58 8.40
C ALA A 437 -30.61 -2.46 7.53
N ILE A 438 -31.32 -2.80 6.44
CA ILE A 438 -32.00 -1.80 5.60
C ILE A 438 -33.11 -1.09 6.39
N LYS A 439 -33.87 -1.80 7.24
CA LYS A 439 -34.91 -1.20 8.08
C LYS A 439 -34.31 -0.23 9.09
N ALA A 440 -33.31 -0.68 9.85
CA ALA A 440 -32.61 0.17 10.83
C ALA A 440 -32.05 1.46 10.19
N GLY A 441 -31.49 1.34 8.98
CA GLY A 441 -30.90 2.48 8.28
C GLY A 441 -31.90 3.45 7.65
N LYS A 442 -33.17 3.04 7.51
CA LYS A 442 -34.27 3.95 7.18
C LYS A 442 -34.76 4.69 8.42
N ASP A 443 -34.83 4.00 9.56
CA ASP A 443 -35.26 4.60 10.83
C ASP A 443 -34.28 5.67 11.33
N GLU A 444 -32.97 5.45 11.20
CA GLU A 444 -31.95 6.47 11.51
C GLU A 444 -32.02 7.69 10.59
N ARG A 445 -32.25 7.49 9.28
CA ARG A 445 -32.43 8.60 8.32
C ARG A 445 -33.68 9.42 8.63
N ASN A 446 -34.77 8.76 9.01
CA ASN A 446 -36.00 9.42 9.46
C ASN A 446 -35.82 10.22 10.77
N LEU A 447 -34.96 9.74 11.69
CA LEU A 447 -34.64 10.43 12.94
C LEU A 447 -33.71 11.64 12.74
N LEU A 448 -32.84 11.59 11.73
CA LEU A 448 -31.89 12.66 11.38
C LEU A 448 -32.47 13.73 10.43
N GLY A 449 -33.72 13.58 10.00
CA GLY A 449 -34.43 14.59 9.20
C GLY A 449 -33.79 14.89 7.84
N GLN A 450 -33.13 13.90 7.23
CA GLN A 450 -32.63 13.99 5.84
C GLN A 450 -33.66 13.45 4.85
#